data_AF-A0A530ZNC8-F1
#
_entry.id   AF-A0A530ZNC8-F1
#
_cell.length_a   1.000
_cell.length_b   1.000
_cell.length_c   1.000
_cell.angle_alpha   90.00
_cell.angle_beta   90.00
_cell.angle_gamma   90.00
#
_symmetry.space_group_name_H-M   'P 1'
#
loop_
_entity.id
_entity.type
_entity.pdbx_description
1 polymer ?
#
loop_
_entity_poly.entity_id
_entity_poly.type
_entity_poly.pdbx_seq_one_letter_code
_entity_poly.pdbx_strand_id
1 'polypeptide(L)'
;LDALGRARSPFAGYGGGDEKEQTLNQLLSELDGFDPRVGIVLLAATNRPEILDPALLRAGRFDRQVVLDRPDRKGREAIVKV
;
A
#
# COMPACT_ATOMS: atom_id res chain seq x y z
N LEU A 1 0.48 -3.07 -3.81
CA LEU A 1 -0.79 -2.46 -3.37
C LEU A 1 -1.68 -2.00 -4.53
N ASP A 2 -1.14 -1.79 -5.73
CA ASP A 2 -1.82 -1.12 -6.85
C ASP A 2 -3.17 -1.71 -7.29
N ALA A 3 -3.39 -3.01 -7.09
CA ALA A 3 -4.63 -3.69 -7.47
C ALA A 3 -5.76 -3.59 -6.43
N LEU A 4 -5.41 -3.48 -5.14
CA LEU A 4 -6.35 -3.58 -4.01
C LEU A 4 -6.48 -2.28 -3.22
N GLY A 5 -5.41 -1.49 -3.16
CA GLY A 5 -5.34 -0.29 -2.34
C GLY A 5 -5.81 0.98 -3.04
N ARG A 6 -6.49 0.89 -4.18
CA ARG A 6 -6.88 2.07 -4.96
C ARG A 6 -8.06 2.80 -4.29
N ALA A 7 -7.98 4.12 -4.23
CA ALA A 7 -9.05 4.98 -3.72
C ALA A 7 -10.36 4.78 -4.49
N ARG A 8 -11.46 4.82 -3.74
CA ARG A 8 -12.84 4.66 -4.25
C ARG A 8 -13.20 5.79 -5.22
N SER A 9 -13.89 5.45 -6.31
CA SER A 9 -14.46 6.45 -7.21
C SER A 9 -15.85 6.84 -6.72
N PRO A 10 -16.14 8.12 -6.42
CA PRO A 10 -17.45 8.56 -5.92
C PRO A 10 -18.62 8.36 -6.90
N PHE A 11 -18.34 7.96 -8.14
CA PHE A 11 -19.34 7.71 -9.19
C PHE A 11 -19.57 6.21 -9.50
N ALA A 12 -18.98 5.29 -8.72
CA ALA A 12 -19.05 3.84 -8.98
C ALA A 12 -20.34 3.15 -8.51
N GLY A 13 -21.42 3.90 -8.23
CA GLY A 13 -22.67 3.41 -7.65
C GLY A 13 -23.52 2.47 -8.52
N TYR A 14 -23.06 2.08 -9.71
CA TYR A 14 -23.77 1.16 -10.61
C TYR A 14 -22.87 -0.02 -11.03
N GLY A 15 -22.68 -0.98 -10.11
CA GLY A 15 -22.58 -2.40 -10.48
C GLY A 15 -21.22 -3.03 -10.80
N GLY A 16 -20.08 -2.54 -10.27
CA GLY A 16 -18.79 -3.21 -10.56
C GLY A 16 -17.62 -3.01 -9.59
N GLY A 17 -17.84 -2.39 -8.42
CA GLY A 17 -16.77 -2.06 -7.46
C GLY A 17 -16.75 -2.88 -6.16
N ASP A 18 -17.82 -3.62 -5.88
CA ASP A 18 -18.15 -4.08 -4.51
C ASP A 18 -17.14 -5.08 -3.93
N GLU A 19 -16.69 -6.06 -4.72
CA GLU A 19 -15.74 -7.10 -4.24
C GLU A 19 -14.36 -6.53 -3.90
N LYS A 20 -13.88 -5.56 -4.70
CA LYS A 20 -12.57 -4.91 -4.47
C LYS A 20 -12.63 -4.06 -3.22
N GLU A 21 -13.72 -3.31 -3.05
CA GLU A 21 -13.95 -2.49 -1.86
C GLU A 21 -14.11 -3.36 -0.61
N GLN A 22 -14.83 -4.47 -0.70
CA GLN A 22 -14.97 -5.43 0.40
C GLN A 22 -13.62 -6.04 0.78
N THR A 23 -12.80 -6.43 -0.21
CA THR A 23 -11.45 -6.96 0.03
C THR A 23 -10.54 -5.93 0.69
N LEU A 24 -10.63 -4.66 0.27
CA LEU A 24 -9.89 -3.56 0.90
C LEU A 24 -10.34 -3.34 2.34
N ASN A 25 -11.64 -3.31 2.61
CA ASN A 25 -12.17 -3.13 3.96
C ASN A 25 -11.79 -4.29 4.89
N GLN A 26 -11.76 -5.52 4.38
CA GLN A 26 -11.27 -6.66 5.15
C GLN A 26 -9.80 -6.46 5.50
N LEU A 27 -8.96 -6.11 4.53
CA LEU A 27 -7.54 -5.83 4.78
C LEU A 27 -7.37 -4.75 5.85
N LEU A 28 -8.11 -3.64 5.78
CA LEU A 28 -8.04 -2.59 6.79
C LEU A 28 -8.44 -3.07 8.19
N SER A 29 -9.45 -3.93 8.29
CA SER A 29 -9.90 -4.51 9.56
C SER A 29 -8.83 -5.44 10.15
N GLU A 30 -8.17 -6.24 9.32
CA GLU A 30 -7.06 -7.11 9.75
C GLU A 30 -5.85 -6.27 10.21
N LEU A 31 -5.55 -5.17 9.52
CA LEU A 31 -4.47 -4.25 9.90
C LEU A 31 -4.69 -3.63 11.28
N ASP A 32 -5.93 -3.23 11.59
CA ASP A 32 -6.30 -2.69 12.90
C ASP A 32 -6.39 -3.78 13.99
N GLY A 33 -6.51 -5.06 13.60
CA GLY A 33 -6.69 -6.20 14.49
C GLY A 33 -5.40 -6.80 15.06
N PHE A 34 -4.23 -6.35 14.61
CA PHE A 34 -2.95 -6.88 15.12
C PHE A 34 -2.67 -6.40 16.55
N ASP A 35 -2.36 -7.35 17.43
CA ASP A 35 -1.88 -7.05 18.77
C ASP A 35 -0.43 -6.53 18.69
N PRO A 36 -0.15 -5.29 19.13
CA PRO A 36 1.19 -4.70 19.05
C PRO A 36 2.24 -5.43 19.91
N ARG A 37 1.82 -6.36 20.80
CA ARG A 37 2.72 -7.24 21.56
C ARG A 37 3.31 -8.36 20.70
N VAL A 38 2.69 -8.68 19.57
CA VAL A 38 3.21 -9.64 18.60
C VAL A 38 4.10 -8.86 17.64
N GLY A 39 5.39 -9.20 17.57
CA GLY A 39 6.41 -8.50 16.77
C GLY A 39 6.26 -8.71 15.26
N ILE A 40 5.10 -8.39 14.68
CA ILE A 40 4.83 -8.48 13.24
C ILE A 40 5.22 -7.15 12.59
N VAL A 41 6.02 -7.23 11.52
CA VAL A 41 6.37 -6.10 10.67
C VAL A 41 5.72 -6.28 9.31
N LEU A 42 4.91 -5.32 8.89
CA LEU A 42 4.27 -5.32 7.59
C LEU A 42 5.04 -4.47 6.58
N LEU A 43 5.30 -5.03 5.41
CA LEU A 43 5.95 -4.36 4.29
C LEU A 43 5.05 -4.44 3.05
N ALA A 44 4.90 -3.32 2.35
CA ALA A 44 4.14 -3.25 1.12
C ALA A 44 4.82 -2.32 0.11
N ALA A 45 4.60 -2.58 -1.18
CA ALA A 45 5.13 -1.78 -2.28
C ALA A 45 4.00 -1.31 -3.21
N THR A 46 4.16 -0.11 -3.76
CA THR A 46 3.28 0.49 -4.77
C THR A 46 4.11 1.25 -5.78
N ASN A 47 3.73 1.20 -7.05
CA ASN A 47 4.28 2.08 -8.09
C ASN A 47 3.40 3.30 -8.35
N ARG A 48 2.27 3.42 -7.63
CA ARG A 48 1.26 4.47 -7.79
C ARG A 48 0.76 4.95 -6.43
N PRO A 49 1.59 5.63 -5.62
CA PRO A 49 1.19 6.12 -4.30
C PRO A 49 0.02 7.12 -4.37
N GLU A 50 -0.11 7.86 -5.47
CA GLU A 50 -1.12 8.91 -5.67
C GLU A 50 -2.56 8.39 -5.78
N ILE A 51 -2.73 7.11 -6.14
CA ILE A 51 -4.06 6.50 -6.25
C ILE A 51 -4.44 5.67 -5.01
N LEU A 52 -3.60 5.62 -3.98
CA LEU A 52 -3.87 4.82 -2.80
C LEU A 52 -5.03 5.38 -1.97
N ASP A 53 -5.83 4.50 -1.37
CA ASP A 53 -6.86 4.88 -0.41
C ASP A 53 -6.19 5.50 0.82
N PRO A 54 -6.55 6.74 1.22
CA PRO A 54 -5.95 7.41 2.37
C PRO A 54 -6.09 6.63 3.68
N ALA A 55 -7.05 5.72 3.79
CA ALA A 55 -7.23 4.87 4.95
C ALA A 55 -6.01 3.95 5.17
N LEU A 56 -5.31 3.52 4.12
CA LEU A 56 -4.12 2.68 4.25
C LEU A 56 -2.93 3.41 4.89
N LEU A 57 -2.88 4.74 4.77
CA LEU A 57 -1.76 5.57 5.19
C LEU A 57 -1.92 6.16 6.61
N ARG A 58 -2.99 5.77 7.32
CA ARG A 58 -3.22 6.22 8.70
C ARG A 58 -2.25 5.54 9.67
N ALA A 59 -2.00 6.21 10.80
CA ALA A 59 -1.19 5.66 11.88
C ALA A 59 -1.71 4.28 12.31
N GLY A 60 -0.80 3.33 12.54
CA GLY A 60 -1.12 1.94 12.88
C GLY A 60 -1.29 1.01 11.66
N ARG A 61 -1.27 1.54 10.43
CA ARG A 61 -1.33 0.76 9.18
C ARG A 61 -0.01 0.89 8.43
N PHE A 62 0.01 1.44 7.21
CA PHE A 62 1.24 1.80 6.51
C PHE A 62 1.69 3.22 6.89
N ASP A 63 2.15 3.38 8.11
CA ASP A 63 2.55 4.66 8.71
C ASP A 63 3.94 5.15 8.27
N ARG A 64 4.84 4.22 7.91
CA ARG A 64 6.18 4.51 7.37
C ARG A 64 6.22 4.33 5.86
N GLN A 65 6.71 5.36 5.17
CA GLN A 65 6.89 5.37 3.72
C GLN A 65 8.37 5.57 3.41
N VAL A 66 8.90 4.72 2.54
CA VAL A 66 10.26 4.83 2.00
C VAL A 66 10.14 5.01 0.50
N VAL A 67 10.55 6.17 0.00
CA VAL A 67 10.53 6.46 -1.43
C VAL A 67 11.78 5.84 -2.06
N LEU A 68 11.57 5.04 -3.10
CA LEU A 68 12.65 4.44 -3.88
C LEU A 68 12.80 5.21 -5.20
N ASP A 69 13.83 6.05 -5.25
CA ASP A 69 14.19 6.75 -6.47
C ASP A 69 15.04 5.88 -7.39
N ARG A 70 15.16 6.34 -8.64
CA ARG A 70 16.04 5.69 -9.62
C ARG A 70 17.49 5.75 -9.14
N PRO A 71 18.28 4.68 -9.32
CA PRO A 71 19.67 4.68 -8.91
C PRO A 71 20.45 5.74 -9.70
N ASP A 72 21.32 6.45 -8.97
CA ASP A 72 22.26 7.40 -9.54
C ASP A 72 23.37 6.67 -10.31
N ARG A 73 24.34 7.41 -10.85
CA ARG A 73 25.43 6.79 -11.62
C ARG A 73 26.20 5.77 -10.78
N LYS A 74 26.53 6.11 -9.52
CA LYS A 74 27.27 5.20 -8.62
C LYS A 74 26.45 3.95 -8.30
N GLY A 75 25.15 4.12 -8.03
CA GLY A 75 24.21 3.02 -7.78
C GLY A 75 24.09 2.10 -8.99
N ARG A 76 23.99 2.64 -10.21
CA ARG A 76 23.98 1.83 -11.44
C ARG A 76 25.28 1.04 -11.63
N GLU A 77 26.43 1.69 -11.41
CA GLU A 77 27.74 1.02 -11.46
C GLU A 77 27.84 -0.11 -10.41
N ALA A 78 27.28 0.07 -9.22
CA ALA A 78 27.24 -0.95 -8.18
C ALA A 78 26.32 -2.13 -8.54
N ILE A 79 25.15 -1.88 -9.13
CA ILE A 79 24.21 -2.93 -9.55
C ILE A 79 24.82 -3.85 -10.61
N VAL A 80 25.57 -3.29 -11.58
CA VAL A 80 26.17 -4.07 -12.68
C VAL A 80 27.41 -4.86 -12.24
N LYS A 81 28.05 -4.48 -11.12
CA LYS A 81 29.25 -5.15 -10.59
C LYS A 81 28.94 -6.39 -9.74
N VAL A 82 27.67 -6.77 -9.58
CA VAL A 82 27.21 -7.94 -8.83
C VAL A 82 27.48 -9.23 -9.61
#